data_AF-A0A2H6MYP2-F1
#
_entry.id   AF-A0A2H6MYP2-F1
#
_cell.length_a   1.000
_cell.length_b   1.000
_cell.length_c   1.000
_cell.angle_alpha   90.00
_cell.angle_beta   90.00
_cell.angle_gamma   90.00
#
_symmetry.space_group_name_H-M   'P 1'
#
loop_
_entity.id
_entity.type
_entity.pdbx_description
1 polymer ?
#
loop_
_entity_poly.entity_id
_entity_poly.type
_entity_poly.pdbx_seq_one_letter_code
_entity_poly.pdbx_strand_id
1 'polypeptide(L)'
;MATPRQIFKTSNMTQRWQHREISNFEYLMFLNTIAGRTYNDLNQYPVFPWVITNYESEELDLTLPSNFRDLSKPIGALNPKRAAFFAERYETWDDDQVPKFHHGTHYSTASFVLTWLLRIEPFTTFFLSLQGGKFDHAD
;
A
#
# COMPACT_ATOMS: atom_id res chain seq x y z
N MET A 1 25.98 5.28 -7.50
CA MET A 1 25.34 4.52 -6.41
C MET A 1 24.73 3.25 -7.00
N ALA A 2 24.61 2.16 -6.23
CA ALA A 2 23.97 0.94 -6.70
C ALA A 2 22.45 1.17 -6.93
N THR A 3 21.89 0.57 -7.97
CA THR A 3 20.44 0.60 -8.25
C THR A 3 19.67 -0.25 -7.22
N PRO A 4 18.36 0.02 -6.99
CA PRO A 4 17.52 -0.82 -6.13
C PRO A 4 17.64 -2.32 -6.41
N ARG A 5 17.67 -2.70 -7.69
CA ARG A 5 17.83 -4.10 -8.13
C ARG A 5 19.19 -4.69 -7.74
N GLN A 6 20.26 -3.91 -7.83
CA GLN A 6 21.58 -4.34 -7.40
C GLN A 6 21.61 -4.54 -5.88
N ILE A 7 21.09 -3.57 -5.11
CA ILE A 7 21.04 -3.67 -3.63
C ILE A 7 20.25 -4.90 -3.19
N PHE A 8 19.08 -5.15 -3.79
CA PHE A 8 18.29 -6.34 -3.52
C PHE A 8 19.08 -7.63 -3.78
N LYS A 9 19.75 -7.72 -4.94
CA LYS A 9 20.48 -8.92 -5.35
C LYS A 9 21.70 -9.20 -4.48
N THR A 10 22.39 -8.17 -4.00
CA THR A 10 23.63 -8.34 -3.21
C THR A 10 23.40 -8.42 -1.70
N SER A 11 22.21 -8.05 -1.22
CA SER A 11 21.85 -8.09 0.20
C SER A 11 21.60 -9.53 0.67
N ASN A 12 21.99 -9.84 1.90
CA ASN A 12 21.64 -11.10 2.57
C ASN A 12 20.29 -11.06 3.29
N MET A 13 19.57 -9.92 3.29
CA MET A 13 18.32 -9.75 4.04
C MET A 13 17.25 -10.78 3.65
N THR A 14 17.17 -11.19 2.38
CA THR A 14 16.23 -12.24 1.94
C THR A 14 16.53 -13.58 2.61
N GLN A 15 17.80 -13.96 2.73
CA GLN A 15 18.21 -15.20 3.39
C GLN A 15 17.90 -15.13 4.89
N ARG A 16 18.24 -14.00 5.53
CA ARG A 16 17.94 -13.75 6.95
C ARG A 16 16.44 -13.84 7.24
N TRP A 17 15.60 -13.29 6.36
CA TRP A 17 14.15 -13.39 6.47
C TRP A 17 13.66 -14.84 6.33
N GLN A 18 14.16 -15.58 5.34
CA GLN A 18 13.84 -17.00 5.14
C GLN A 18 14.25 -17.87 6.34
N HIS A 19 15.39 -17.55 6.97
CA HIS A 19 15.87 -18.19 8.21
C HIS A 19 15.20 -17.68 9.49
N ARG A 20 14.25 -16.73 9.37
CA ARG A 20 13.54 -16.10 10.50
C ARG A 20 14.44 -15.34 11.47
N GLU A 21 15.61 -14.90 11.00
CA GLU A 21 16.50 -13.99 11.74
C GLU A 21 15.98 -12.54 11.73
N ILE A 22 15.11 -12.22 10.77
CA ILE A 22 14.33 -10.98 10.72
C ILE A 22 12.87 -11.31 10.42
N SER A 23 11.97 -10.51 10.98
CA SER A 23 10.53 -10.63 10.83
C SER A 23 10.03 -10.21 9.45
N ASN A 24 8.76 -10.54 9.15
CA ASN A 24 8.06 -10.03 7.96
C ASN A 24 8.03 -8.49 7.94
N PHE A 25 7.84 -7.86 9.11
CA PHE A 25 7.81 -6.40 9.21
C PHE A 25 9.16 -5.78 8.82
N GLU A 26 10.25 -6.28 9.39
CA GLU A 26 11.60 -5.80 9.09
C GLU A 26 11.97 -6.03 7.62
N TYR A 27 11.60 -7.18 7.07
CA TYR A 27 11.87 -7.46 5.66
C TYR A 27 11.06 -6.55 4.73
N LEU A 28 9.78 -6.30 5.01
CA LEU A 28 8.98 -5.33 4.26
C LEU A 28 9.53 -3.90 4.39
N MET A 29 10.01 -3.50 5.56
CA MET A 29 10.70 -2.21 5.73
C MET A 29 11.97 -2.14 4.88
N PHE A 30 12.79 -3.19 4.89
CA PHE A 30 13.97 -3.28 4.04
C PHE A 30 13.60 -3.13 2.55
N LEU A 31 12.60 -3.86 2.07
CA LEU A 31 12.14 -3.77 0.67
C LEU A 31 11.67 -2.36 0.31
N ASN A 32 10.92 -1.71 1.20
CA ASN A 32 10.51 -0.31 1.02
C ASN A 32 11.72 0.62 0.91
N THR A 33 12.66 0.54 1.85
CA THR A 33 13.85 1.40 1.88
C THR A 33 14.69 1.24 0.61
N ILE A 34 14.99 0.01 0.18
CA ILE A 34 15.81 -0.18 -1.03
C ILE A 34 15.08 0.19 -2.31
N ALA A 35 13.74 0.20 -2.30
CA ALA A 35 12.91 0.70 -3.40
C ALA A 35 12.82 2.24 -3.43
N GLY A 36 13.53 2.94 -2.53
CA GLY A 36 13.55 4.40 -2.45
C GLY A 36 12.44 5.01 -1.61
N ARG A 37 11.63 4.20 -0.92
CA ARG A 37 10.56 4.70 -0.06
C ARG A 37 11.14 5.32 1.20
N THR A 38 10.53 6.41 1.65
CA THR A 38 11.05 7.22 2.76
C THR A 38 9.92 7.92 3.52
N TYR A 39 10.16 8.22 4.79
CA TYR A 39 9.27 9.04 5.60
C TYR A 39 9.40 10.55 5.29
N ASN A 40 10.47 10.95 4.60
CA ASN A 40 10.74 12.36 4.26
C ASN A 40 9.94 12.88 3.06
N ASP A 41 9.42 11.99 2.21
CA ASP A 41 8.56 12.33 1.07
C ASP A 41 7.29 11.49 1.15
N LEU A 42 6.18 12.13 1.51
CA LEU A 42 4.89 11.45 1.68
C LEU A 42 4.33 10.89 0.38
N ASN A 43 4.79 11.37 -0.79
CA ASN A 43 4.44 10.78 -2.09
C ASN A 43 5.14 9.43 -2.33
N GLN A 44 6.19 9.13 -1.55
CA GLN A 44 6.98 7.91 -1.61
C GLN A 44 6.99 7.18 -0.28
N TYR A 45 5.92 7.31 0.50
CA TYR A 45 5.79 6.68 1.81
C TYR A 45 5.87 5.14 1.74
N PRO A 46 6.42 4.46 2.76
CA PRO A 46 6.44 3.00 2.82
C PRO A 46 5.05 2.37 2.66
N VAL A 47 5.00 1.24 1.96
CA VAL A 47 3.76 0.52 1.62
C VAL A 47 3.75 -0.83 2.32
N PHE A 48 2.63 -1.12 2.99
CA PHE A 48 2.34 -2.39 3.63
C PHE A 48 1.02 -2.97 3.09
N PRO A 49 0.91 -4.30 2.97
CA PRO A 49 -0.34 -4.91 2.54
C PRO A 49 -1.38 -4.87 3.67
N TRP A 50 -2.65 -4.74 3.30
CA TRP A 50 -3.73 -5.23 4.16
C TRP A 50 -3.57 -6.75 4.36
N VAL A 51 -3.70 -7.22 5.60
CA VAL A 51 -3.51 -8.63 5.95
C VAL A 51 -4.82 -9.27 6.42
N ILE A 52 -5.53 -8.60 7.33
CA ILE A 52 -6.80 -9.08 7.86
C ILE A 52 -7.94 -8.61 6.95
N THR A 53 -8.97 -9.45 6.81
CA THR A 53 -10.21 -9.14 6.06
C THR A 53 -11.43 -8.99 6.97
N ASN A 54 -11.40 -9.61 8.15
CA ASN A 54 -12.50 -9.62 9.09
C ASN A 54 -12.28 -8.55 10.18
N TYR A 55 -13.09 -7.51 10.12
CA TYR A 55 -13.13 -6.40 11.10
C TYR A 55 -14.50 -6.30 11.79
N GLU A 56 -15.34 -7.32 11.64
CA GLU A 56 -16.73 -7.33 12.13
C GLU A 56 -16.95 -8.30 13.29
N SER A 57 -16.21 -9.42 13.31
CA SER A 57 -16.32 -10.42 14.37
C SER A 57 -15.76 -9.91 15.69
N GLU A 58 -16.41 -10.24 16.81
CA GLU A 58 -15.92 -9.90 18.15
C GLU A 58 -14.59 -10.59 18.48
N GLU A 59 -14.41 -11.82 17.98
CA GLU A 59 -13.17 -12.59 18.09
C GLU A 59 -12.54 -12.81 16.71
N LEU A 60 -11.22 -12.66 16.63
CA LEU A 60 -10.44 -12.88 15.42
C LEU A 60 -9.61 -14.16 15.53
N ASP A 61 -10.12 -15.26 14.96
CA ASP A 61 -9.38 -16.51 14.86
C ASP A 61 -8.28 -16.42 13.79
N LEU A 62 -7.02 -16.37 14.23
CA LEU A 62 -5.84 -16.29 13.35
C LEU A 62 -5.46 -17.64 12.71
N THR A 63 -6.20 -18.71 12.98
CA THR A 63 -6.04 -20.00 12.32
C THR A 63 -6.98 -20.17 11.13
N LEU A 64 -8.04 -19.35 11.06
CA LEU A 64 -9.05 -19.42 10.01
C LEU A 64 -8.57 -18.71 8.73
N PRO A 65 -8.36 -19.43 7.59
CA PRO A 65 -7.80 -18.82 6.39
C PRO A 65 -8.66 -17.69 5.80
N SER A 66 -9.99 -17.71 6.02
CA SER A 66 -10.90 -16.67 5.51
C SER A 66 -10.74 -15.31 6.19
N ASN A 67 -10.06 -15.24 7.34
CA ASN A 67 -9.74 -13.98 8.02
C ASN A 67 -8.54 -13.25 7.40
N PHE A 68 -7.87 -13.86 6.42
CA PHE A 68 -6.70 -13.31 5.77
C PHE A 68 -6.96 -12.95 4.31
N ARG A 69 -6.37 -11.84 3.90
CA ARG A 69 -6.40 -11.38 2.52
C ARG A 69 -5.60 -12.33 1.64
N ASP A 70 -6.12 -12.63 0.46
CA ASP A 70 -5.33 -13.26 -0.60
C ASP A 70 -4.17 -12.34 -1.01
N LEU A 71 -2.96 -12.64 -0.52
CA LEU A 71 -1.77 -11.81 -0.74
C LEU A 71 -1.26 -11.85 -2.19
N SER A 72 -1.75 -12.78 -3.02
CA SER A 72 -1.35 -12.91 -4.43
C SER A 72 -2.02 -11.88 -5.35
N LYS A 73 -3.11 -11.24 -4.90
CA LYS A 73 -3.92 -10.31 -5.70
C LYS A 73 -3.73 -8.86 -5.25
N PRO A 74 -3.84 -7.86 -6.15
CA PRO A 74 -3.97 -6.47 -5.75
C PRO A 74 -5.35 -6.17 -5.15
N ILE A 75 -5.47 -5.05 -4.42
CA ILE A 75 -6.74 -4.63 -3.77
C ILE A 75 -7.90 -4.57 -4.77
N GLY A 76 -7.66 -4.03 -5.96
CA GLY A 76 -8.68 -3.90 -7.02
C GLY A 76 -9.28 -5.23 -7.47
N ALA A 77 -8.56 -6.34 -7.30
CA ALA A 77 -8.95 -7.68 -7.75
C ALA A 77 -9.59 -8.56 -6.66
N LEU A 78 -9.70 -8.09 -5.42
CA LEU A 78 -10.26 -8.89 -4.32
C LEU A 78 -11.77 -9.08 -4.44
N ASN A 79 -12.49 -8.03 -4.82
CA ASN A 79 -13.93 -8.11 -5.05
C ASN A 79 -14.18 -8.50 -6.51
N PRO A 80 -14.81 -9.65 -6.81
CA PRO A 80 -14.98 -10.14 -8.18
C PRO A 80 -15.76 -9.18 -9.08
N LYS A 81 -16.80 -8.53 -8.56
CA LYS A 81 -17.61 -7.55 -9.30
C LYS A 81 -16.77 -6.33 -9.69
N ARG A 82 -15.95 -5.84 -8.75
CA ARG A 82 -15.04 -4.71 -9.02
C ARG A 82 -13.88 -5.10 -9.94
N ALA A 83 -13.38 -6.34 -9.83
CA ALA A 83 -12.35 -6.86 -10.71
C ALA A 83 -12.82 -6.94 -12.16
N ALA A 84 -14.04 -7.45 -12.40
CA ALA A 84 -14.66 -7.49 -13.72
C ALA A 84 -14.79 -6.10 -14.35
N PHE A 85 -15.25 -5.11 -13.56
CA PHE A 85 -15.30 -3.71 -14.01
C PHE A 85 -13.93 -3.17 -14.44
N PHE A 86 -12.87 -3.45 -13.68
CA PHE A 86 -11.53 -2.99 -14.04
C PHE A 86 -10.95 -3.72 -15.26
N ALA A 87 -11.27 -5.01 -15.43
CA ALA A 87 -10.89 -5.77 -16.61
C ALA A 87 -11.58 -5.20 -17.87
N GLU A 88 -12.89 -4.99 -17.81
CA GLU A 88 -13.66 -4.40 -18.92
C GLU A 88 -13.15 -3.00 -19.28
N ARG A 89 -12.87 -2.15 -18.27
CA ARG A 89 -12.26 -0.83 -18.48
C ARG A 89 -10.93 -0.94 -19.23
N TYR A 90 -10.07 -1.87 -18.84
CA TYR A 90 -8.77 -2.06 -19.48
C TYR A 90 -8.94 -2.54 -20.92
N GLU A 91 -9.81 -3.53 -21.14
CA GLU A 91 -10.06 -4.14 -22.45
C GLU A 91 -10.64 -3.13 -23.45
N THR A 92 -11.63 -2.36 -23.02
CA THR A 92 -12.34 -1.37 -23.85
C THR A 92 -11.64 -0.01 -23.95
N TRP A 93 -10.52 0.18 -23.23
CA TRP A 93 -9.74 1.42 -23.31
C TRP A 93 -9.20 1.64 -24.72
N ASP A 94 -9.58 2.77 -25.32
CA ASP A 94 -9.23 3.18 -26.68
C ASP A 94 -8.78 4.65 -26.66
N ASP A 95 -7.49 4.84 -26.31
CA ASP A 95 -6.83 6.14 -26.30
C ASP A 95 -5.41 5.97 -26.84
N ASP A 96 -5.06 6.71 -27.90
CA ASP A 96 -3.78 6.59 -28.58
C ASP A 96 -2.61 7.21 -27.79
N GLN A 97 -2.88 8.10 -26.83
CA GLN A 97 -1.87 8.82 -26.06
C GLN A 97 -1.69 8.24 -24.67
N VAL A 98 -2.75 7.70 -24.07
CA VAL A 98 -2.75 7.18 -22.71
C VAL A 98 -2.76 5.66 -22.73
N PRO A 99 -1.73 4.98 -22.20
CA PRO A 99 -1.70 3.52 -22.12
C PRO A 99 -2.88 2.97 -21.32
N LYS A 100 -3.36 1.78 -21.69
CA LYS A 100 -4.42 1.07 -20.96
C LYS A 100 -4.03 0.86 -19.49
N PHE A 101 -4.98 1.04 -18.58
CA PHE A 101 -4.76 0.84 -17.14
C PHE A 101 -6.01 0.32 -16.44
N HIS A 102 -5.80 -0.48 -15.39
CA HIS A 102 -6.89 -0.96 -14.52
C HIS A 102 -7.32 0.11 -13.53
N HIS A 103 -6.38 0.83 -12.93
CA HIS A 103 -6.64 1.77 -11.84
C HIS A 103 -6.12 3.15 -12.18
N GLY A 104 -7.00 4.16 -12.20
CA GLY A 104 -6.61 5.58 -12.29
C GLY A 104 -6.17 6.15 -10.95
N THR A 105 -6.22 5.37 -9.88
CA THR A 105 -5.81 5.73 -8.52
C THR A 105 -4.66 4.84 -8.06
N HIS A 106 -3.81 5.37 -7.18
CA HIS A 106 -2.64 4.69 -6.68
C HIS A 106 -2.84 4.22 -5.23
N TYR A 107 -2.18 3.13 -4.84
CA TYR A 107 -2.29 2.54 -3.49
C TYR A 107 -1.47 3.27 -2.41
N SER A 108 -0.64 4.24 -2.81
CA SER A 108 0.20 5.05 -1.92
C SER A 108 0.20 6.48 -2.43
N THR A 109 -0.31 7.41 -1.62
CA THR A 109 -0.37 8.85 -1.93
C THR A 109 -0.09 9.64 -0.65
N ALA A 110 0.43 10.85 -0.76
CA ALA A 110 0.62 11.73 0.39
C ALA A 110 -0.71 12.00 1.12
N SER A 111 -1.79 12.19 0.37
CA SER A 111 -3.14 12.38 0.91
C SER A 111 -3.55 11.22 1.82
N PHE A 112 -3.30 9.96 1.41
CA PHE A 112 -3.60 8.81 2.27
C PHE A 112 -2.80 8.84 3.57
N VAL A 113 -1.51 9.16 3.52
CA VAL A 113 -0.68 9.23 4.73
C VAL A 113 -1.21 10.29 5.71
N LEU A 114 -1.55 11.47 5.20
CA LEU A 114 -2.11 12.55 6.01
C LEU A 114 -3.46 12.16 6.63
N THR A 115 -4.34 11.50 5.86
CA THR A 115 -5.62 11.01 6.38
C THR A 115 -5.42 9.92 7.43
N TRP A 116 -4.52 8.95 7.20
CA TRP A 116 -4.25 7.87 8.15
C TRP A 116 -3.70 8.39 9.48
N LEU A 117 -2.87 9.42 9.44
CA LEU A 117 -2.16 9.96 10.60
C LEU A 117 -2.77 11.27 11.12
N LEU A 118 -4.01 11.58 10.74
CA LEU A 118 -4.70 12.84 11.05
C LEU A 118 -4.72 13.22 12.53
N ARG A 119 -4.61 12.24 13.43
CA ARG A 119 -4.64 12.43 14.89
C ARG A 119 -3.25 12.66 15.51
N ILE A 120 -2.20 12.80 14.69
CA ILE A 120 -0.80 12.86 15.13
C ILE A 120 -0.14 14.08 14.48
N GLU A 121 0.48 14.94 15.29
CA GLU A 121 1.34 16.02 14.76
C GLU A 121 2.68 15.47 14.24
N PRO A 122 3.28 16.04 13.17
CA PRO A 122 2.85 17.22 12.44
C PRO A 122 1.82 16.97 11.30
N PHE A 123 1.30 15.74 11.17
CA PHE A 123 0.42 15.36 10.05
C PHE A 123 -0.93 16.09 10.10
N THR A 124 -1.47 16.36 11.29
CA THR A 124 -2.64 17.22 11.47
C THR A 124 -2.41 18.60 10.85
N THR A 125 -1.31 19.26 11.19
CA THR A 125 -0.94 20.57 10.65
C THR A 125 -0.82 20.52 9.13
N PHE A 126 -0.15 19.50 8.58
CA PHE A 126 -0.01 19.35 7.13
C PHE A 126 -1.34 19.09 6.42
N PHE A 127 -2.22 18.28 7.02
CA PHE A 127 -3.56 18.02 6.50
C PHE A 127 -4.38 19.30 6.45
N LEU A 128 -4.44 20.06 7.54
CA LEU A 128 -5.16 21.33 7.61
C LEU A 128 -4.61 22.34 6.59
N SER A 129 -3.28 22.42 6.44
CA SER A 129 -2.66 23.29 5.44
C SER A 129 -3.10 22.95 4.02
N LEU A 130 -3.28 21.67 3.71
CA LEU A 130 -3.71 21.21 2.39
C LEU A 130 -5.22 21.41 2.17
N GLN A 131 -6.03 21.32 3.22
CA GLN A 131 -7.49 21.47 3.20
C GLN A 131 -8.00 22.89 3.51
N GLY A 132 -7.17 23.92 3.33
CA GLY A 132 -7.60 25.31 3.51
C GLY A 132 -7.86 25.72 4.97
N GLY A 133 -7.17 25.08 5.91
CA GLY A 133 -7.15 25.44 7.33
C GLY A 133 -8.24 24.77 8.18
N LYS A 134 -9.03 23.86 7.62
CA LYS A 134 -10.08 23.12 8.34
C LYS A 134 -9.99 21.63 8.06
N PHE A 135 -10.62 20.85 8.93
CA PHE A 135 -10.82 19.43 8.69
C PHE A 135 -11.80 19.23 7.53
N ASP A 136 -11.73 18.04 6.94
CA ASP A 136 -12.66 17.60 5.91
C ASP A 136 -14.05 17.30 6.50
N HIS A 137 -15.03 17.05 5.63
CA HIS A 137 -16.38 16.70 6.06
C HIS A 137 -16.41 15.36 6.80
N ALA A 138 -17.29 15.25 7.81
CA ALA A 138 -17.46 14.05 8.62
C ALA A 138 -18.74 13.34 8.15
N ASP A 139 -18.62 12.50 7.14
CA ASP A 139 -19.70 11.67 6.58
C ASP A 139 -19.63 10.21 7.06
#